data_AF-A0A7L0YMQ9-F1
#
_entry.id   AF-A0A7L0YMQ9-F1
#
_cell.length_a   1.000
_cell.length_b   1.000
_cell.length_c   1.000
_cell.angle_alpha   90.00
_cell.angle_beta   90.00
_cell.angle_gamma   90.00
#
_symmetry.space_group_name_H-M   'P 1'
#
loop_
_entity.id
_entity.type
_entity.pdbx_description
1 polymer ?
#
loop_
_entity_poly.entity_id
_entity_poly.type
_entity_poly.pdbx_seq_one_letter_code
_entity_poly.pdbx_strand_id
1 'polypeptide(L)'
;AGKPPQENERLRTQALKKAKVDKEENSKKESELLRARRELEALRKQHQKLSKKLLKYSVFKRYLEDVVENSQFRDIDDVITYYKALLRTRKDLLQSQWWHRQLMEQGKDLQQQIRAEKEAEMLQCKNDLVQLKESFDQAQSDIRQLEGRWAEIQDRAARKATELKSLTMAIHGLFQ
;
A
#
# COMPACT_ATOMS: atom_id res chain seq x y z
N ALA A 1 -50.01 37.18 -95.48
CA ALA A 1 -51.00 36.99 -94.40
C ALA A 1 -50.25 36.81 -93.08
N GLY A 2 -50.42 37.74 -92.14
CA GLY A 2 -49.72 37.73 -90.86
C GLY A 2 -50.25 36.61 -89.96
N LYS A 3 -49.34 35.88 -89.30
CA LYS A 3 -49.70 34.96 -88.20
C LYS A 3 -50.45 35.75 -87.11
N PRO A 4 -51.53 35.22 -86.53
CA PRO A 4 -52.32 35.95 -85.55
C PRO A 4 -51.47 36.20 -84.30
N PRO A 5 -51.53 37.41 -83.69
CA PRO A 5 -50.72 37.77 -82.50
C PRO A 5 -50.83 36.76 -81.34
N GLN A 6 -51.99 36.14 -81.21
CA GLN A 6 -52.39 35.27 -80.09
C GLN A 6 -51.70 33.90 -80.08
N GLU A 7 -51.37 33.33 -81.24
CA GLU A 7 -50.72 32.02 -81.34
C GLU A 7 -49.23 32.12 -81.01
N ASN A 8 -48.59 33.20 -81.44
CA ASN A 8 -47.19 33.50 -81.14
C ASN A 8 -46.99 33.79 -79.64
N GLU A 9 -47.98 34.41 -79.00
CA GLU A 9 -48.01 34.69 -77.56
C GLU A 9 -48.23 33.42 -76.72
N ARG A 10 -49.06 32.48 -77.19
CA ARG A 10 -49.19 31.13 -76.61
C ARG A 10 -47.89 30.32 -76.68
N LEU A 11 -47.21 30.33 -77.82
CA LEU A 11 -45.91 29.66 -77.97
C LEU A 11 -44.84 30.28 -77.06
N ARG A 12 -44.83 31.62 -76.93
CA ARG A 12 -43.94 32.33 -75.99
C ARG A 12 -44.20 31.93 -74.53
N THR A 13 -45.45 31.92 -74.09
CA THR A 13 -45.79 31.55 -72.71
C THR A 13 -45.50 30.07 -72.41
N GLN A 14 -45.69 29.17 -73.37
CA GLN A 14 -45.32 27.76 -73.21
C GLN A 14 -43.80 27.57 -73.12
N ALA A 15 -43.03 28.23 -73.99
CA ALA A 15 -41.57 28.22 -73.93
C ALA A 15 -41.04 28.78 -72.60
N LEU A 16 -41.64 29.88 -72.10
CA LEU A 16 -41.29 30.46 -70.79
C LEU A 16 -41.61 29.52 -69.63
N LYS A 17 -42.75 28.81 -69.65
CA LYS A 17 -43.09 27.82 -68.61
C LYS A 17 -42.11 26.64 -68.62
N LYS A 18 -41.78 26.11 -69.80
CA LYS A 18 -40.81 25.03 -69.93
C LYS A 18 -39.42 25.45 -69.44
N ALA A 19 -38.95 26.64 -69.84
CA ALA A 19 -37.69 27.19 -69.38
C ALA A 19 -37.63 27.37 -67.84
N LYS A 20 -38.75 27.73 -67.20
CA LYS A 20 -38.83 27.82 -65.73
C LYS A 20 -38.71 26.45 -65.06
N VAL A 21 -39.45 25.45 -65.55
CA VAL A 21 -39.39 24.07 -65.03
C VAL A 21 -37.99 23.49 -65.20
N ASP A 22 -37.41 23.64 -66.39
CA ASP A 22 -36.05 23.16 -66.68
C ASP A 22 -35.02 23.83 -65.76
N LYS A 23 -35.18 25.14 -65.49
CA LYS A 23 -34.30 25.88 -64.57
C LYS A 23 -34.43 25.39 -63.12
N GLU A 24 -35.64 25.12 -62.65
CA GLU A 24 -35.89 24.58 -61.30
C GLU A 24 -35.33 23.17 -61.14
N GLU A 25 -35.54 22.29 -62.13
CA GLU A 25 -34.94 20.96 -62.14
C GLU A 25 -33.42 21.03 -62.17
N ASN A 26 -32.85 21.91 -62.98
CA ASN A 26 -31.41 22.07 -63.06
C ASN A 26 -30.84 22.57 -61.73
N SER A 27 -31.52 23.49 -61.05
CA SER A 27 -31.13 23.96 -59.72
C SER A 27 -31.18 22.85 -58.65
N LYS A 28 -32.21 21.98 -58.69
CA LYS A 28 -32.28 20.81 -57.80
C LYS A 28 -31.11 19.86 -58.03
N LYS A 29 -30.86 19.50 -59.29
CA LYS A 29 -29.74 18.63 -59.70
C LYS A 29 -28.39 19.21 -59.28
N GLU A 30 -28.18 20.52 -59.45
CA GLU A 30 -26.97 21.21 -58.99
C GLU A 30 -26.80 21.15 -57.45
N SER A 31 -27.89 21.33 -56.70
CA SER A 31 -27.85 21.26 -55.23
C SER A 31 -27.52 19.85 -54.71
N GLU A 32 -28.09 18.81 -55.34
CA GLU A 32 -27.81 17.42 -55.04
C GLU A 32 -26.37 17.05 -55.39
N LEU A 33 -25.89 17.50 -56.56
CA LEU A 33 -24.52 17.32 -56.99
C LEU A 33 -23.54 17.99 -56.03
N LEU A 34 -23.85 19.18 -55.52
CA LEU A 34 -23.04 19.85 -54.50
C LEU A 34 -23.01 19.06 -53.19
N ARG A 35 -24.16 18.52 -52.75
CA ARG A 35 -24.25 17.68 -51.54
C ARG A 35 -23.41 16.40 -51.68
N ALA A 36 -23.59 15.68 -52.79
CA ALA A 36 -22.84 14.47 -53.09
C ALA A 36 -21.32 14.73 -53.15
N ARG A 37 -20.90 15.87 -53.72
CA ARG A 37 -19.48 16.29 -53.72
C ARG A 37 -18.93 16.48 -52.31
N ARG A 38 -19.68 17.14 -51.42
CA ARG A 38 -19.26 17.34 -50.01
C ARG A 38 -19.15 16.02 -49.26
N GLU A 39 -20.10 15.12 -49.44
CA GLU A 39 -20.10 13.79 -48.83
C GLU A 39 -18.91 12.96 -49.33
N LEU A 40 -18.65 12.98 -50.64
CA LEU A 40 -17.50 12.30 -51.23
C LEU A 40 -16.17 12.83 -50.66
N GLU A 41 -16.05 14.14 -50.46
CA GLU A 41 -14.86 14.73 -49.87
C GLU A 41 -14.69 14.35 -48.40
N ALA A 42 -15.77 14.30 -47.63
CA ALA A 42 -15.75 13.84 -46.24
C ALA A 42 -15.32 12.36 -46.14
N LEU A 43 -15.88 11.49 -46.99
CA LEU A 43 -15.51 10.08 -47.10
C LEU A 43 -14.03 9.91 -47.47
N ARG A 44 -13.53 10.69 -48.44
CA ARG A 44 -12.10 10.68 -48.82
C ARG A 44 -11.20 11.07 -47.64
N LYS A 45 -11.59 12.09 -46.87
CA LYS A 45 -10.84 12.51 -45.66
C LYS A 45 -10.86 11.41 -44.59
N GLN A 46 -11.99 10.73 -44.37
CA GLN A 46 -12.08 9.60 -43.44
C GLN A 46 -11.22 8.42 -43.88
N HIS A 47 -11.30 8.05 -45.17
CA HIS A 47 -10.48 6.99 -45.75
C HIS A 47 -8.99 7.27 -45.55
N GLN A 48 -8.53 8.48 -45.89
CA GLN A 48 -7.13 8.88 -45.67
C GLN A 48 -6.70 8.78 -44.20
N LYS A 49 -7.56 9.20 -43.26
CA LYS A 49 -7.28 9.06 -41.81
C LYS A 49 -7.12 7.60 -41.41
N LEU A 50 -8.01 6.72 -41.89
CA LEU A 50 -7.96 5.29 -41.59
C LEU A 50 -6.75 4.61 -42.24
N SER A 51 -6.45 4.91 -43.49
CA SER A 51 -5.27 4.36 -44.18
C SER A 51 -3.97 4.73 -43.45
N LYS A 52 -3.84 5.99 -42.99
CA LYS A 52 -2.69 6.42 -42.18
C LYS A 52 -2.59 5.63 -40.87
N LYS A 53 -3.71 5.41 -40.18
CA LYS A 53 -3.74 4.58 -38.96
C LYS A 53 -3.35 3.13 -39.26
N LEU A 54 -3.90 2.53 -40.31
CA LEU A 54 -3.61 1.16 -40.71
C LEU A 54 -2.11 0.97 -41.00
N LEU A 55 -1.50 1.93 -41.71
CA LEU A 55 -0.07 1.91 -42.02
C LEU A 55 0.81 2.09 -40.77
N LYS A 56 0.34 2.83 -39.77
CA LYS A 56 1.00 2.92 -38.46
C LYS A 56 0.90 1.60 -37.69
N TYR A 57 -0.26 0.93 -37.74
CA TYR A 57 -0.50 -0.29 -36.99
C TYR A 57 0.02 -1.57 -37.66
N SER A 58 0.32 -1.53 -38.96
CA SER A 58 0.85 -2.68 -39.70
C SER A 58 2.19 -3.17 -39.15
N VAL A 59 3.05 -2.27 -38.67
CA VAL A 59 4.33 -2.63 -38.05
C VAL A 59 4.11 -3.47 -36.79
N PHE A 60 3.15 -3.07 -35.95
CA PHE A 60 2.80 -3.81 -34.73
C PHE A 60 2.10 -5.13 -35.04
N LYS A 61 1.21 -5.14 -36.04
CA LYS A 61 0.58 -6.38 -36.51
C LYS A 61 1.62 -7.39 -36.96
N ARG A 62 2.56 -6.97 -37.81
CA ARG A 62 3.64 -7.84 -38.30
C ARG A 62 4.52 -8.36 -37.18
N TYR A 63 4.83 -7.52 -36.19
CA TYR A 63 5.56 -7.96 -35.01
C TYR A 63 4.78 -9.03 -34.22
N LEU A 64 3.47 -8.84 -34.02
CA LEU A 64 2.64 -9.81 -33.30
C LEU A 64 2.46 -11.10 -34.11
N GLU A 65 2.38 -11.02 -35.44
CA GLU A 65 2.41 -12.19 -36.32
C GLU A 65 3.73 -12.97 -36.17
N ASP A 66 4.88 -12.28 -36.20
CA ASP A 66 6.20 -12.88 -35.96
C ASP A 66 6.32 -13.52 -34.57
N VAL A 67 5.77 -12.88 -33.53
CA VAL A 67 5.71 -13.47 -32.18
C VAL A 67 4.90 -14.75 -32.17
N VAL A 68 3.74 -14.78 -32.84
CA VAL A 68 2.90 -15.98 -32.94
C VAL A 68 3.65 -17.08 -33.69
N GLU A 69 4.30 -16.77 -34.81
CA GLU A 69 5.06 -17.73 -35.62
C GLU A 69 6.22 -18.37 -34.84
N ASN A 70 6.89 -17.61 -33.97
CA ASN A 70 8.07 -18.06 -33.24
C ASN A 70 7.79 -18.53 -31.81
N SER A 71 6.52 -18.74 -31.43
CA SER A 71 6.17 -19.09 -30.04
C SER A 71 5.01 -20.09 -29.96
N GLN A 72 4.60 -20.38 -28.72
CA GLN A 72 3.52 -21.33 -28.41
C GLN A 72 2.11 -20.72 -28.50
N PHE A 73 1.98 -19.44 -28.87
CA PHE A 73 0.68 -18.77 -28.97
C PHE A 73 -0.04 -19.18 -30.25
N ARG A 74 -1.36 -19.39 -30.17
CA ARG A 74 -2.15 -19.80 -31.35
C ARG A 74 -2.43 -18.65 -32.31
N ASP A 75 -2.69 -17.49 -31.76
CA ASP A 75 -3.01 -16.28 -32.50
C ASP A 75 -2.64 -15.03 -31.67
N ILE A 76 -2.83 -13.86 -32.28
CA ILE A 76 -2.51 -12.57 -31.66
C ILE A 76 -3.41 -12.30 -30.44
N ASP A 77 -4.64 -12.79 -30.44
CA ASP A 77 -5.57 -12.59 -29.32
C ASP A 77 -5.13 -13.41 -28.09
N ASP A 78 -4.53 -14.58 -28.30
CA ASP A 78 -3.90 -15.40 -27.27
C ASP A 78 -2.72 -14.66 -26.62
N VAL A 79 -1.85 -14.04 -27.44
CA VAL A 79 -0.74 -13.17 -26.97
C VAL A 79 -1.28 -12.02 -26.10
N ILE A 80 -2.31 -11.33 -26.58
CA ILE A 80 -2.92 -10.20 -25.87
C ILE A 80 -3.55 -10.65 -24.56
N THR A 81 -4.23 -11.80 -24.55
CA THR A 81 -4.89 -12.37 -23.38
C THR A 81 -3.86 -12.75 -22.32
N TYR A 82 -2.80 -13.45 -22.74
CA TYR A 82 -1.68 -13.80 -21.87
C TYR A 82 -1.00 -12.56 -21.29
N TYR A 83 -0.69 -11.55 -22.13
CA TYR A 83 -0.07 -10.32 -21.66
C TYR A 83 -0.94 -9.57 -20.64
N LYS A 84 -2.25 -9.49 -20.86
CA LYS A 84 -3.20 -8.90 -19.91
C LYS A 84 -3.22 -9.67 -18.58
N ALA A 85 -3.21 -11.00 -18.63
CA ALA A 85 -3.14 -11.84 -17.43
C ALA A 85 -1.82 -11.60 -16.68
N LEU A 86 -0.69 -11.58 -17.40
CA LEU A 86 0.63 -11.33 -16.82
C LEU A 86 0.72 -9.97 -16.13
N LEU A 87 0.14 -8.91 -16.73
CA LEU A 87 0.09 -7.59 -16.11
C LEU A 87 -0.73 -7.59 -14.82
N ARG A 88 -1.86 -8.30 -14.78
CA ARG A 88 -2.68 -8.44 -13.56
C ARG A 88 -1.88 -9.16 -12.47
N THR A 89 -1.31 -10.31 -12.79
CA THR A 89 -0.48 -11.09 -11.85
C THR A 89 0.70 -10.27 -11.34
N ARG A 90 1.37 -9.50 -12.20
CA ARG A 90 2.48 -8.62 -11.79
C ARG A 90 2.00 -7.56 -10.80
N LYS A 91 0.85 -6.93 -11.06
CA LYS A 91 0.27 -5.92 -10.16
C LYS A 91 -0.04 -6.54 -8.80
N ASP A 92 -0.71 -7.70 -8.79
CA ASP A 92 -1.10 -8.40 -7.57
C ASP A 92 0.13 -8.86 -6.76
N LEU A 93 1.18 -9.35 -7.46
CA LEU A 93 2.44 -9.74 -6.84
C LEU A 93 3.15 -8.56 -6.18
N LEU A 94 3.24 -7.40 -6.86
CA LEU A 94 3.86 -6.20 -6.29
C LEU A 94 3.09 -5.68 -5.08
N GLN A 95 1.75 -5.72 -5.13
CA GLN A 95 0.91 -5.33 -4.00
C GLN A 95 1.09 -6.26 -2.80
N SER A 96 1.09 -7.57 -3.04
CA SER A 96 1.34 -8.57 -2.00
C SER A 96 2.73 -8.42 -1.38
N GLN A 97 3.77 -8.26 -2.20
CA GLN A 97 5.14 -8.03 -1.73
C GLN A 97 5.24 -6.77 -0.86
N TRP A 98 4.54 -5.69 -1.25
CA TRP A 98 4.49 -4.47 -0.46
C TRP A 98 3.86 -4.72 0.92
N TRP A 99 2.72 -5.41 0.97
CA TRP A 99 2.06 -5.75 2.24
C TRP A 99 2.92 -6.65 3.14
N HIS A 100 3.57 -7.66 2.57
CA HIS A 100 4.50 -8.51 3.33
C HIS A 100 5.66 -7.71 3.92
N ARG A 101 6.23 -6.75 3.16
CA ARG A 101 7.28 -5.88 3.68
C ARG A 101 6.79 -5.02 4.85
N GLN A 102 5.59 -4.45 4.74
CA GLN A 102 5.01 -3.65 5.83
C GLN A 102 4.79 -4.49 7.09
N LEU A 103 4.22 -5.68 6.95
CA LEU A 103 3.98 -6.56 8.10
C LEU A 103 5.30 -7.02 8.76
N MET A 104 6.33 -7.30 7.97
CA MET A 104 7.66 -7.66 8.49
C MET A 104 8.29 -6.50 9.25
N GLU A 105 8.14 -5.26 8.77
CA GLU A 105 8.69 -4.10 9.45
C GLU A 105 7.98 -3.84 10.78
N GLN A 106 6.64 -3.89 10.78
CA GLN A 106 5.84 -3.83 12.01
C GLN A 106 6.22 -4.93 13.01
N GLY A 107 6.46 -6.15 12.51
CA GLY A 107 6.92 -7.27 13.34
C GLY A 107 8.28 -7.02 13.99
N LYS A 108 9.23 -6.41 13.27
CA LYS A 108 10.54 -6.03 13.82
C LYS A 108 10.41 -4.93 14.88
N ASP A 109 9.57 -3.92 14.62
CA ASP A 109 9.34 -2.82 15.57
C ASP A 109 8.78 -3.36 16.89
N LEU A 110 7.76 -4.22 16.82
CA LEU A 110 7.18 -4.89 17.99
C LEU A 110 8.21 -5.76 18.71
N GLN A 111 9.02 -6.52 17.96
CA GLN A 111 10.07 -7.34 18.55
C GLN A 111 11.12 -6.49 19.28
N GLN A 112 11.49 -5.34 18.72
CA GLN A 112 12.44 -4.42 19.34
C GLN A 112 11.86 -3.77 20.60
N GLN A 113 10.59 -3.38 20.59
CA GLN A 113 9.88 -2.85 21.76
C GLN A 113 9.85 -3.86 22.90
N ILE A 114 9.39 -5.10 22.63
CA ILE A 114 9.33 -6.16 23.63
C ILE A 114 10.73 -6.44 24.20
N ARG A 115 11.77 -6.46 23.35
CA ARG A 115 13.14 -6.67 23.80
C ARG A 115 13.58 -5.55 24.76
N ALA A 116 13.35 -4.29 24.40
CA ALA A 116 13.73 -3.15 25.22
C ALA A 116 12.98 -3.15 26.58
N GLU A 117 11.68 -3.48 26.57
CA GLU A 117 10.88 -3.64 27.79
C GLU A 117 11.45 -4.74 28.70
N LYS A 118 11.77 -5.91 28.13
CA LYS A 118 12.37 -7.01 28.91
C LYS A 118 13.76 -6.69 29.44
N GLU A 119 14.58 -5.97 28.67
CA GLU A 119 15.87 -5.49 29.14
C GLU A 119 15.72 -4.51 30.30
N ALA A 120 14.75 -3.60 30.24
CA ALA A 120 14.42 -2.68 31.33
C ALA A 120 13.91 -3.40 32.58
N GLU A 121 12.98 -4.36 32.43
CA GLU A 121 12.50 -5.21 33.53
C GLU A 121 13.66 -5.96 34.19
N MET A 122 14.58 -6.55 33.40
CA MET A 122 15.75 -7.24 33.95
C MET A 122 16.68 -6.30 34.71
N LEU A 123 16.87 -5.06 34.23
CA LEU A 123 17.66 -4.06 34.94
C LEU A 123 17.00 -3.67 36.27
N GLN A 124 15.68 -3.50 36.29
CA GLN A 124 14.94 -3.23 37.52
C GLN A 124 15.10 -4.37 38.52
N CYS A 125 14.85 -5.62 38.11
CA CYS A 125 15.04 -6.79 38.98
C CYS A 125 16.46 -6.90 39.53
N LYS A 126 17.48 -6.56 38.74
CA LYS A 126 18.88 -6.53 39.22
C LYS A 126 19.08 -5.47 40.30
N ASN A 127 18.54 -4.28 40.12
CA ASN A 127 18.62 -3.21 41.11
C ASN A 127 17.92 -3.62 42.41
N ASP A 128 16.72 -4.19 42.32
CA ASP A 128 15.96 -4.67 43.48
C ASP A 128 16.73 -5.77 44.23
N LEU A 129 17.39 -6.69 43.49
CA LEU A 129 18.24 -7.72 44.09
C LEU A 129 19.46 -7.14 44.82
N VAL A 130 20.08 -6.08 44.29
CA VAL A 130 21.19 -5.40 44.98
C VAL A 130 20.69 -4.76 46.26
N GLN A 131 19.59 -4.01 46.21
CA GLN A 131 19.00 -3.38 47.39
C GLN A 131 18.60 -4.40 48.47
N LEU A 132 18.02 -5.53 48.05
CA LEU A 132 17.64 -6.59 48.98
C LEU A 132 18.88 -7.20 49.67
N LYS A 133 19.97 -7.43 48.93
CA LYS A 133 21.24 -7.89 49.51
C LYS A 133 21.82 -6.91 50.50
N GLU A 134 21.85 -5.63 50.16
CA GLU A 134 22.34 -4.57 51.07
C GLU A 134 21.52 -4.53 52.37
N SER A 135 20.18 -4.63 52.27
CA SER A 135 19.31 -4.67 53.44
C SER A 135 19.52 -5.92 54.30
N PHE A 136 19.78 -7.06 53.66
CA PHE A 136 20.06 -8.32 54.32
C PHE A 136 21.41 -8.28 55.07
N ASP A 137 22.46 -7.79 54.41
CA ASP A 137 23.78 -7.65 55.00
C ASP A 137 23.76 -6.69 56.19
N GLN A 138 23.00 -5.59 56.08
CA GLN A 138 22.77 -4.66 57.19
C GLN A 138 22.07 -5.33 58.38
N ALA A 139 20.96 -6.03 58.13
CA ALA A 139 20.23 -6.75 59.17
C ALA A 139 21.10 -7.82 59.85
N GLN A 140 21.94 -8.53 59.08
CA GLN A 140 22.87 -9.51 59.62
C GLN A 140 23.95 -8.87 60.50
N SER A 141 24.48 -7.71 60.10
CA SER A 141 25.40 -6.93 60.92
C SER A 141 24.76 -6.51 62.25
N ASP A 142 23.52 -6.01 62.20
CA ASP A 142 22.78 -5.58 63.39
C ASP A 142 22.53 -6.75 64.36
N ILE A 143 22.15 -7.93 63.84
CA ILE A 143 21.97 -9.15 64.65
C ILE A 143 23.29 -9.50 65.36
N ARG A 144 24.43 -9.51 64.65
CA ARG A 144 25.74 -9.81 65.26
C ARG A 144 26.10 -8.82 66.37
N GLN A 145 25.78 -7.53 66.18
CA GLN A 145 26.01 -6.52 67.21
C GLN A 145 25.13 -6.76 68.44
N LEU A 146 23.86 -7.12 68.25
CA LEU A 146 22.94 -7.44 69.35
C LEU A 146 23.38 -8.70 70.09
N GLU A 147 23.81 -9.74 69.38
CA GLU A 147 24.37 -10.96 69.96
C GLU A 147 25.61 -10.66 70.82
N GLY A 148 26.51 -9.80 70.34
CA GLY A 148 27.68 -9.36 71.11
C GLY A 148 27.29 -8.64 72.40
N ARG A 149 26.37 -7.67 72.32
CA ARG A 149 25.85 -6.96 73.51
C ARG A 149 25.14 -7.90 74.49
N TRP A 150 24.38 -8.86 73.97
CA TRP A 150 23.70 -9.87 74.78
C TRP A 150 24.71 -10.75 75.53
N ALA A 151 25.77 -11.20 74.86
CA ALA A 151 26.84 -11.97 75.47
C ALA A 151 27.54 -11.19 76.59
N GLU A 152 27.83 -9.89 76.39
CA GLU A 152 28.40 -9.03 77.44
C GLU A 152 27.50 -8.91 78.68
N ILE A 153 26.18 -8.76 78.47
CA ILE A 153 25.21 -8.72 79.56
C ILE A 153 25.19 -10.06 80.31
N GLN A 154 25.19 -11.17 79.58
CA GLN A 154 25.19 -12.51 80.15
C GLN A 154 26.47 -12.78 80.96
N ASP A 155 27.64 -12.40 80.43
CA ASP A 155 28.92 -12.50 81.14
C ASP A 155 28.93 -11.67 82.42
N ARG A 156 28.41 -10.44 82.37
CA ARG A 156 28.28 -9.59 83.55
C ARG A 156 27.36 -10.20 84.60
N ALA A 157 26.23 -10.78 84.18
CA ALA A 157 25.30 -11.46 85.06
C ALA A 157 25.95 -12.70 85.70
N ALA A 158 26.68 -13.51 84.92
CA ALA A 158 27.41 -14.67 85.42
C ALA A 158 28.47 -14.28 86.45
N ARG A 159 29.27 -13.22 86.20
CA ARG A 159 30.25 -12.70 87.16
C ARG A 159 29.59 -12.29 88.47
N LYS A 160 28.52 -11.49 88.42
CA LYS A 160 27.76 -11.12 89.63
C LYS A 160 27.20 -12.33 90.37
N ALA A 161 26.69 -13.34 89.66
CA ALA A 161 26.20 -14.57 90.29
C ALA A 161 27.33 -15.33 90.99
N THR A 162 28.53 -15.38 90.41
CA THR A 162 29.71 -15.97 91.08
C THR A 162 30.15 -15.20 92.31
N GLU A 163 30.13 -13.86 92.27
CA GLU A 163 30.44 -13.00 93.43
C GLU A 163 29.42 -13.16 94.56
N LEU A 164 28.12 -13.19 94.24
CA LEU A 164 27.08 -13.43 95.23
C LEU A 164 27.21 -14.82 95.87
N LYS A 165 27.53 -15.84 95.07
CA LYS A 165 27.78 -17.20 95.57
C LYS A 165 28.99 -17.23 96.51
N SER A 166 30.09 -16.56 96.16
CA SER A 166 31.28 -16.52 97.02
C SER A 166 31.03 -15.78 98.34
N LEU A 167 30.34 -14.63 98.30
CA LEU A 167 29.92 -13.91 99.51
C LEU A 167 29.02 -14.77 100.40
N THR A 168 28.03 -15.46 99.82
CA THR A 168 27.12 -16.33 100.59
C THR A 168 27.88 -17.49 101.25
N MET A 169 28.82 -18.11 100.55
CA MET A 169 29.69 -19.16 101.14
C MET A 169 30.58 -18.60 102.27
N ALA A 170 31.14 -17.41 102.10
CA ALA A 170 31.95 -16.76 103.14
C ALA A 170 31.11 -16.44 104.38
N ILE A 171 29.91 -15.90 104.21
CA ILE A 171 28.95 -15.66 105.30
C ILE A 171 28.62 -16.98 106.00
N HIS A 172 28.25 -18.03 105.27
CA HIS A 172 27.93 -19.33 105.86
C HIS A 172 29.10 -19.90 106.68
N GLY A 173 30.33 -19.79 106.19
CA GLY A 173 31.53 -20.21 106.91
C GLY A 173 31.88 -19.38 108.15
N LEU A 174 31.32 -18.18 108.32
CA LEU A 174 31.47 -17.37 109.54
C LEU A 174 30.47 -17.74 110.64
N PHE A 175 29.38 -18.45 110.30
CA PHE A 175 28.32 -18.85 111.21
C PHE A 175 28.28 -20.38 111.47
N GLN A 176 29.33 -21.10 111.06
CA GLN A 176 29.61 -22.50 111.43
C GLN A 176 30.78 -22.56 112.41
#